data_AF-A0A0C2BYH6-F1
#
_entry.id   AF-A0A0C2BYH6-F1
#
_cell.length_a   1.000
_cell.length_b   1.000
_cell.length_c   1.000
_cell.angle_alpha   90.00
_cell.angle_beta   90.00
_cell.angle_gamma   90.00
#
_symmetry.space_group_name_H-M   'P 1'
#
loop_
_entity.id
_entity.type
_entity.pdbx_description
1 polymer ?
#
loop_
_entity_poly.entity_id
_entity_poly.type
_entity_poly.pdbx_seq_one_letter_code
_entity_poly.pdbx_strand_id
1 'polypeptide(L)'
;MVKSNVSESADYFAKREFAFILEEDVHLRYRSFIDQNEFETELCKINPHKLDIGAVYSHKPKDNKKHSDFKALERELVFDIDLTDYDNVRKEAKVCAKCWRFVSLAVQVLDKLLD
;
A
#
# COMPACT_ATOMS: atom_id res chain seq x y z
N MET A 1 20.60 -22.66 -4.03
CA MET A 1 20.06 -22.45 -2.66
C MET A 1 20.40 -21.03 -2.26
N VAL A 2 19.50 -20.08 -2.52
CA VAL A 2 19.69 -18.68 -2.13
C VAL A 2 19.52 -18.61 -0.62
N LYS A 3 20.57 -18.25 0.11
CA LYS A 3 20.46 -17.95 1.54
C LYS A 3 19.74 -16.61 1.64
N SER A 4 18.47 -16.61 2.03
CA SER A 4 17.77 -15.39 2.40
C SER A 4 18.36 -14.86 3.71
N ASN A 5 19.02 -13.70 3.66
CA ASN A 5 19.52 -13.03 4.85
C ASN A 5 18.33 -12.43 5.62
N VAL A 6 17.89 -13.13 6.65
CA VAL A 6 16.76 -12.73 7.51
C VAL A 6 16.91 -11.30 8.05
N SER A 7 18.14 -10.82 8.28
CA SER A 7 18.42 -9.46 8.78
C SER A 7 18.09 -8.35 7.78
N GLU A 8 18.19 -8.61 6.48
CA GLU A 8 17.95 -7.63 5.42
C GLU A 8 16.44 -7.41 5.21
N SER A 9 15.66 -8.49 5.30
CA SER A 9 14.19 -8.45 5.24
C SER A 9 13.57 -7.71 6.44
N ALA A 10 14.11 -7.91 7.64
CA ALA A 10 13.62 -7.24 8.85
C ALA A 10 13.88 -5.72 8.83
N ASP A 11 15.06 -5.29 8.37
CA ASP A 11 15.37 -3.86 8.22
C ASP A 11 14.52 -3.21 7.11
N TYR A 12 14.27 -3.94 6.02
CA TYR A 12 13.38 -3.49 4.95
C TYR A 12 11.96 -3.23 5.45
N PHE A 13 11.38 -4.17 6.20
CA PHE A 13 10.05 -4.01 6.80
C PHE A 13 10.00 -2.83 7.79
N ALA A 14 11.02 -2.66 8.62
CA ALA A 14 11.09 -1.57 9.59
C ALA A 14 11.14 -0.17 8.95
N LYS A 15 11.51 -0.08 7.68
CA LYS A 15 11.57 1.16 6.90
C LYS A 15 10.34 1.37 6.01
N ARG A 16 9.38 0.44 6.00
CA ARG A 16 8.10 0.58 5.30
C ARG A 16 7.17 1.53 6.05
N GLU A 17 6.58 2.49 5.34
CA GLU A 17 5.51 3.34 5.85
C GLU A 17 4.17 2.59 5.81
N PHE A 18 3.42 2.72 6.91
CA PHE A 18 1.99 2.47 6.97
C PHE A 18 1.27 3.76 7.36
N ALA A 19 0.06 3.95 6.85
CA ALA A 19 -0.85 4.97 7.34
C ALA A 19 -2.13 4.32 7.86
N PHE A 20 -2.49 4.64 9.09
CA PHE A 20 -3.74 4.21 9.71
C PHE A 20 -4.73 5.36 9.58
N ILE A 21 -5.81 5.13 8.83
CA ILE A 21 -6.86 6.12 8.60
C ILE A 21 -8.01 5.79 9.54
N LEU A 22 -8.29 6.71 10.46
CA LEU A 22 -9.38 6.59 11.43
C LEU A 22 -10.68 7.16 10.86
N GLU A 23 -11.73 7.17 11.67
CA GLU A 23 -12.95 7.91 11.37
C GLU A 23 -12.65 9.40 11.13
N GLU A 24 -13.56 10.07 10.43
CA GLU A 24 -13.42 11.48 10.02
C GLU A 24 -12.20 11.77 9.14
N ASP A 25 -11.64 10.72 8.50
CA ASP A 25 -10.48 10.82 7.62
C ASP A 25 -9.24 11.41 8.33
N VAL A 26 -9.01 11.00 9.59
CA VAL A 26 -7.78 11.35 10.31
C VAL A 26 -6.66 10.38 9.92
N HIS A 27 -5.60 10.91 9.31
CA HIS A 27 -4.46 10.13 8.81
C HIS A 27 -3.32 10.06 9.83
N LEU A 28 -3.08 8.89 10.41
CA LEU A 28 -1.87 8.61 11.19
C LEU A 28 -0.76 8.08 10.27
N ARG A 29 -0.05 9.00 9.61
CA ARG A 29 1.04 8.69 8.66
C ARG A 29 2.37 8.38 9.34
N TYR A 30 3.32 7.90 8.54
CA TYR A 30 4.68 7.58 8.97
C TYR A 30 4.74 6.58 10.13
N ARG A 31 3.78 5.65 10.19
CA ARG A 31 3.88 4.48 11.07
C ARG A 31 4.86 3.48 10.44
N SER A 32 5.60 2.76 11.28
CA SER A 32 6.53 1.72 10.85
C SER A 32 6.85 0.79 12.01
N PHE A 33 7.06 -0.50 11.73
CA PHE A 33 7.10 -1.57 12.74
C PHE A 33 8.33 -2.44 12.53
N ILE A 34 9.00 -2.86 13.60
CA ILE A 34 10.24 -3.64 13.50
C ILE A 34 9.99 -5.09 13.09
N ASP A 35 8.81 -5.61 13.38
CA ASP A 35 8.40 -6.98 13.08
C ASP A 35 6.88 -7.12 12.98
N GLN A 36 6.43 -8.32 12.61
CA GLN A 36 5.02 -8.69 12.51
C GLN A 36 4.26 -8.50 13.84
N ASN A 37 4.89 -8.80 14.98
CA ASN A 37 4.22 -8.76 16.28
C ASN A 37 3.91 -7.31 16.70
N GLU A 38 4.85 -6.38 16.50
CA GLU A 38 4.64 -4.95 16.75
C GLU A 38 3.53 -4.41 15.85
N PHE A 39 3.54 -4.80 14.56
CA PHE A 39 2.52 -4.39 13.60
C PHE A 39 1.13 -4.89 13.99
N GLU A 40 0.99 -6.19 14.25
CA GLU A 40 -0.30 -6.81 14.62
C GLU A 40 -0.85 -6.21 15.91
N THR A 41 0.00 -6.03 16.92
CA THR A 41 -0.39 -5.45 18.21
C THR A 41 -0.97 -4.04 18.03
N GLU A 42 -0.29 -3.17 17.28
CA GLU A 42 -0.76 -1.80 17.06
C GLU A 42 -1.95 -1.74 16.11
N LEU A 43 -2.02 -2.59 15.08
CA LEU A 43 -3.14 -2.67 14.15
C LEU A 43 -4.43 -3.07 14.88
N CYS A 44 -4.39 -4.12 15.71
CA CYS A 44 -5.52 -4.58 16.50
C CYS A 44 -5.94 -3.57 17.58
N LYS A 45 -4.98 -2.89 18.21
CA LYS A 45 -5.24 -1.87 19.23
C LYS A 45 -5.89 -0.61 18.67
N ILE A 46 -5.44 -0.16 17.50
CA ILE A 46 -5.95 1.07 16.87
C ILE A 46 -7.21 0.79 16.06
N ASN A 47 -7.31 -0.39 15.47
CA ASN A 47 -8.44 -0.83 14.64
C ASN A 47 -8.86 0.23 13.60
N PRO A 48 -7.94 0.64 12.69
CA PRO A 48 -8.21 1.73 11.77
C PRO A 48 -9.28 1.35 10.73
N HIS A 49 -10.00 2.35 10.24
CA HIS A 49 -11.01 2.17 9.19
C HIS A 49 -10.35 1.84 7.83
N LYS A 50 -9.16 2.39 7.55
CA LYS A 50 -8.36 2.01 6.38
C LYS A 50 -6.89 1.88 6.75
N LEU A 51 -6.19 1.06 5.97
CA LEU A 51 -4.76 0.84 6.06
C LEU A 51 -4.16 1.10 4.69
N ASP A 52 -3.33 2.13 4.59
CA ASP A 52 -2.55 2.40 3.37
C ASP A 52 -1.10 1.97 3.57
N ILE A 53 -0.52 1.39 2.52
CA ILE A 53 0.89 0.97 2.49
C ILE A 53 1.68 1.99 1.65
N GLY A 54 2.67 2.61 2.28
CA GLY A 54 3.54 3.61 1.69
C GLY A 54 4.84 3.03 1.14
N ALA A 55 5.85 3.88 0.95
CA ALA A 55 7.16 3.50 0.45
C ALA A 55 8.06 2.86 1.53
N VAL A 56 9.17 2.26 1.11
CA VAL A 56 10.35 2.03 1.98
C VAL A 56 11.22 3.27 1.94
N TYR A 57 11.63 3.74 3.12
CA TYR A 57 12.42 4.97 3.29
C TYR A 57 13.87 4.70 3.69
N SER A 58 14.71 5.73 3.65
CA SER A 58 16.10 5.69 4.13
C SER A 58 16.22 5.39 5.64
N HIS A 59 15.22 5.79 6.42
CA HIS A 59 15.11 5.55 7.86
C HIS A 59 13.70 5.07 8.21
N LYS A 60 13.51 4.57 9.43
CA LYS A 60 12.19 4.18 9.94
C LYS A 60 11.24 5.39 9.87
N PRO A 61 10.10 5.30 9.17
CA PRO A 61 9.14 6.40 9.07
C PRO A 61 8.76 7.05 10.41
N LYS A 62 8.61 6.26 11.49
CA LYS A 62 8.29 6.80 12.82
C LYS A 62 9.34 7.75 13.40
N ASP A 63 10.55 7.72 12.87
CA ASP A 63 11.68 8.56 13.26
C ASP A 63 11.99 9.67 12.23
N ASN A 64 11.11 9.92 11.25
CA ASN A 64 11.38 10.85 10.14
C ASN A 64 11.89 12.25 10.57
N LYS A 65 11.39 12.80 11.67
CA LYS A 65 11.79 14.12 12.19
C LYS A 65 13.21 14.14 12.78
N LYS A 66 13.84 12.99 13.02
CA LYS A 66 15.21 12.86 13.55
C LYS A 66 16.27 12.88 12.44
N HIS A 67 15.87 12.78 11.18
CA HIS A 67 16.78 12.60 10.05
C HIS A 67 16.55 13.69 9.00
N SER A 68 17.57 14.48 8.72
CA SER A 68 17.53 15.52 7.68
C SER A 68 17.52 14.96 6.25
N ASP A 69 17.95 13.70 6.08
CA ASP A 69 18.05 12.95 4.83
C ASP A 69 16.96 11.87 4.69
N PHE A 70 15.84 12.02 5.40
CA PHE A 70 14.68 11.16 5.28
C PHE A 70 14.04 11.26 3.88
N LYS A 71 14.09 10.17 3.11
CA LYS A 71 13.56 10.11 1.74
C LYS A 71 13.05 8.73 1.39
N ALA A 72 12.03 8.67 0.53
CA ALA A 72 11.56 7.41 -0.05
C ALA A 72 12.64 6.85 -0.98
N LEU A 73 12.89 5.55 -0.90
CA LEU A 73 13.85 4.84 -1.73
C LEU A 73 13.14 3.95 -2.75
N GLU A 74 12.12 3.23 -2.31
CA GLU A 74 11.47 2.18 -3.09
C GLU A 74 9.98 2.12 -2.79
N ARG A 75 9.19 1.71 -3.78
CA ARG A 75 7.79 1.33 -3.64
C ARG A 75 7.45 0.39 -4.78
N GLU A 76 6.50 -0.50 -4.54
CA GLU A 76 5.89 -1.32 -5.56
C GLU A 76 5.28 -0.44 -6.66
N LEU A 77 5.45 -0.85 -7.92
CA LEU A 77 4.69 -0.28 -9.01
C LEU A 77 3.22 -0.70 -8.82
N VAL A 78 2.34 0.28 -8.66
CA VAL A 78 0.91 0.06 -8.41
C VAL A 78 0.07 0.69 -9.50
N PHE A 79 -1.02 0.02 -9.87
CA PHE A 79 -2.02 0.51 -10.80
C PHE A 79 -3.35 0.58 -10.07
N ASP A 80 -4.03 1.73 -10.15
CA ASP A 80 -5.38 1.94 -9.62
C ASP A 80 -6.33 2.10 -10.81
N ILE A 81 -7.22 1.13 -11.01
CA ILE A 81 -8.17 1.10 -12.13
C ILE A 81 -9.57 1.17 -11.54
N ASP A 82 -10.20 2.33 -11.68
CA ASP A 82 -11.54 2.56 -11.17
C ASP A 82 -12.58 2.41 -12.29
N LEU A 83 -13.76 1.88 -11.95
CA LEU A 83 -14.86 1.74 -12.90
C LEU A 83 -15.52 3.08 -13.25
N THR A 84 -15.37 4.10 -12.41
CA THR A 84 -15.88 5.46 -12.64
C THR A 84 -15.20 6.13 -13.84
N ASP A 85 -13.96 5.75 -14.15
CA ASP A 85 -13.27 6.20 -15.38
C ASP A 85 -13.96 5.72 -16.67
N TYR A 86 -14.83 4.71 -16.58
CA TYR A 86 -15.61 4.17 -17.69
C TYR A 86 -17.07 4.66 -17.71
N ASP A 87 -17.45 5.63 -16.87
CA ASP A 87 -18.83 6.13 -16.73
C ASP A 87 -19.41 6.69 -18.05
N ASN A 88 -18.57 7.21 -18.94
CA ASN A 88 -18.99 7.72 -20.25
C ASN A 88 -19.32 6.62 -21.28
N VAL A 89 -18.84 5.38 -21.06
CA VAL A 89 -19.01 4.25 -22.00
C VAL A 89 -19.77 3.06 -21.39
N ARG A 90 -20.06 3.08 -20.09
CA ARG A 90 -20.94 2.10 -19.43
C ARG A 90 -22.34 2.69 -19.20
N LYS A 91 -23.37 1.83 -19.23
CA LYS A 91 -24.79 2.24 -19.18
C LYS A 91 -25.43 2.15 -17.79
N GLU A 92 -24.69 1.72 -16.76
CA GLU A 92 -25.21 1.46 -15.42
C GLU A 92 -24.38 2.21 -14.36
N ALA A 93 -25.05 2.97 -13.49
CA ALA A 93 -24.40 3.71 -12.39
C ALA A 93 -23.90 2.80 -11.25
N LYS A 94 -24.32 1.52 -11.25
CA LYS A 94 -23.90 0.50 -10.27
C LYS A 94 -22.97 -0.50 -10.94
N VAL A 95 -22.06 -1.05 -10.16
CA VAL A 95 -21.20 -2.14 -10.60
C VAL A 95 -22.05 -3.39 -10.90
N CYS A 96 -21.85 -3.99 -12.07
CA CYS A 96 -22.53 -5.20 -12.52
C CYS A 96 -21.61 -6.12 -13.33
N ALA A 97 -22.07 -7.34 -13.62
CA ALA A 97 -21.31 -8.33 -14.39
C ALA A 97 -20.94 -7.86 -15.82
N LYS A 98 -21.68 -6.91 -16.40
CA LYS A 98 -21.37 -6.35 -17.72
C LYS A 98 -20.22 -5.36 -17.65
N CYS A 99 -20.28 -4.39 -16.74
CA CYS A 99 -19.23 -3.37 -16.65
C CYS A 99 -17.95 -3.90 -16.00
N TRP A 100 -18.01 -4.96 -15.18
CA TRP A 100 -16.81 -5.60 -14.62
C TRP A 100 -15.85 -6.16 -15.70
N ARG A 101 -16.36 -6.38 -16.92
CA ARG A 101 -15.53 -6.75 -18.07
C ARG A 101 -14.46 -5.70 -18.40
N PHE A 102 -14.69 -4.42 -18.12
CA PHE A 102 -13.68 -3.37 -18.31
C PHE A 102 -12.46 -3.62 -17.40
N VAL A 103 -12.69 -3.84 -16.11
CA VAL A 103 -11.62 -4.17 -15.14
C VAL A 103 -10.93 -5.48 -15.52
N SER A 104 -11.71 -6.51 -15.89
CA SER A 104 -11.16 -7.82 -16.28
C SER A 104 -10.23 -7.72 -17.50
N LEU A 105 -10.62 -6.94 -18.51
CA LEU A 105 -9.78 -6.69 -19.70
C LEU A 105 -8.56 -5.85 -19.36
N ALA A 106 -8.70 -4.83 -18.50
CA ALA A 106 -7.60 -3.99 -18.07
C ALA A 106 -6.51 -4.82 -17.36
N VAL A 107 -6.91 -5.72 -16.46
CA VAL A 107 -5.99 -6.68 -15.81
C VAL A 107 -5.30 -7.55 -16.84
N GLN A 108 -6.01 -8.16 -17.80
CA GLN A 108 -5.40 -9.01 -18.83
C GLN A 108 -4.41 -8.25 -19.73
N VAL A 109 -4.69 -6.99 -20.04
CA VAL A 109 -3.78 -6.16 -20.84
C VAL A 109 -2.53 -5.81 -20.04
N LEU A 110 -2.68 -5.42 -18.78
CA LEU A 110 -1.53 -5.11 -17.93
C LEU A 110 -0.67 -6.34 -17.66
N ASP A 111 -1.29 -7.48 -17.33
CA ASP A 111 -0.62 -8.76 -17.10
C ASP A 111 0.27 -9.13 -18.30
N LYS A 112 -0.29 -9.08 -19.51
CA LYS A 112 0.44 -9.34 -20.76
C LYS A 112 1.60 -8.35 -21.03
N LEU A 113 1.50 -7.12 -20.56
CA LEU A 113 2.51 -6.09 -20.80
C LEU A 113 3.62 -6.07 -19.73
N LEU A 114 3.36 -6.68 -18.57
CA LEU A 114 4.28 -6.68 -17.43
C LEU A 114 4.99 -8.03 -17.24
N ASP A 115 4.58 -9.07 -17.98
CA ASP A 115 5.34 -10.32 -18.23
C ASP A 115 6.63 -10.09 -19.05
#